data_AF-A0A9D4FMJ4-F1
#
_entry.id   AF-A0A9D4FMJ4-F1
#
_cell.length_a   1.000
_cell.length_b   1.000
_cell.length_c   1.000
_cell.angle_alpha   90.00
_cell.angle_beta   90.00
_cell.angle_gamma   90.00
#
_symmetry.space_group_name_H-M   'P 1'
#
loop_
_entity.id
_entity.type
_entity.pdbx_description
1 polymer ?
#
loop_
_entity_poly.entity_id
_entity_poly.type
_entity_poly.pdbx_seq_one_letter_code
_entity_poly.pdbx_strand_id
1 'polypeptide(L)' 'MIALISTALIKRGCYVGLSTGDVDVDILNATEERSRHRTTTLVGDDTDLLIWNLHYSETENTTIYFSCNVNK' A
#
# COMPACT_ATOMS: atom_id res chain seq x y z
N MET A 1 -7.83 18.64 5.00
CA MET A 1 -8.36 17.55 4.16
C MET A 1 -7.89 16.19 4.64
N ILE A 2 -6.58 15.93 4.72
CA ILE A 2 -6.02 14.67 5.25
C ILE A 2 -6.56 14.36 6.65
N ALA A 3 -6.51 15.30 7.60
CA ALA A 3 -7.03 15.09 8.96
C ALA A 3 -8.52 14.69 9.02
N LEU A 4 -9.35 15.19 8.11
CA LEU A 4 -10.77 14.83 8.03
C LEU A 4 -10.95 13.38 7.56
N ILE A 5 -10.19 12.98 6.53
CA ILE A 5 -10.20 11.62 5.99
C ILE A 5 -9.64 10.64 7.04
N SER A 6 -8.51 10.97 7.67
CA SER A 6 -7.92 10.17 8.76
C SER A 6 -8.91 9.97 9.90
N THR A 7 -9.59 11.03 10.35
CA THR A 7 -10.60 10.95 11.41
C THR A 7 -11.77 10.06 11.00
N ALA A 8 -12.25 10.16 9.76
CA ALA A 8 -13.35 9.33 9.26
C ALA A 8 -12.96 7.84 9.18
N LEU A 9 -11.74 7.52 8.73
CA LEU A 9 -11.21 6.16 8.68
C LEU A 9 -11.04 5.57 10.08
N ILE A 10 -10.46 6.33 11.02
CA ILE A 10 -10.32 5.92 12.42
C ILE A 10 -11.70 5.63 13.05
N LYS A 11 -12.70 6.49 12.81
CA LYS A 11 -14.08 6.28 13.28
C LYS A 11 -14.72 5.01 12.72
N ARG A 12 -14.27 4.51 11.58
CA ARG A 12 -14.70 3.24 10.97
C ARG A 12 -13.88 2.03 11.44
N GLY A 13 -12.94 2.22 12.37
CA GLY A 13 -12.06 1.17 12.88
C GLY A 13 -10.89 0.85 11.94
N CYS A 14 -10.62 1.68 10.94
CA CYS A 14 -9.44 1.53 10.10
C CYS A 14 -8.19 2.03 10.83
N TYR A 15 -7.08 1.30 10.67
CA TYR A 15 -5.77 1.80 11.08
C TYR A 15 -5.32 2.90 10.13
N VAL A 16 -4.84 4.03 10.67
CA VAL A 16 -4.29 5.14 9.91
C VAL A 16 -2.88 5.42 10.42
N GLY A 17 -1.89 5.16 9.59
CA GLY A 17 -0.50 5.54 9.83
C GLY A 17 -0.22 6.95 9.30
N LEU A 18 0.58 7.71 10.05
CA LEU A 18 1.20 8.94 9.55
C LEU A 18 2.68 8.62 9.31
N SER A 19 3.10 8.68 8.05
CA SER A 19 4.52 8.59 7.72
C SER A 19 5.23 9.85 8.21
N THR A 20 6.42 9.67 8.80
CA THR A 20 7.32 10.75 9.19
C THR A 20 8.41 11.00 8.14
N GLY A 21 8.45 10.19 7.09
CA GLY A 21 9.47 10.21 6.05
C GLY A 21 8.86 9.96 4.68
N ASP A 22 9.53 9.14 3.87
CA ASP A 22 9.04 8.74 2.56
C ASP A 22 7.88 7.74 2.73
N VAL A 23 6.69 8.15 2.30
CA VAL A 23 5.47 7.36 2.45
C VAL A 23 5.52 6.09 1.60
N ASP A 24 6.26 6.10 0.50
CA ASP A 24 6.34 4.97 -0.42
C ASP A 24 7.09 3.82 0.24
N VAL A 25 8.18 4.13 0.94
CA VAL A 25 8.94 3.18 1.75
C VAL A 25 8.06 2.55 2.84
N ASP A 26 7.31 3.38 3.57
CA ASP A 26 6.44 2.93 4.65
C ASP A 26 5.31 2.03 4.15
N ILE A 27 4.71 2.38 3.00
CA ILE A 27 3.67 1.59 2.33
C ILE A 27 4.22 0.23 1.92
N LEU A 28 5.42 0.17 1.35
CA LEU A 28 6.04 -1.07 0.90
C LEU A 28 6.42 -1.98 2.07
N ASN A 29 7.04 -1.44 3.11
CA ASN A 29 7.37 -2.19 4.32
C ASN A 29 6.10 -2.79 4.97
N ALA A 30 5.04 -1.98 5.09
CA ALA A 30 3.77 -2.45 5.65
C ALA A 30 3.12 -3.52 4.76
N THR A 31 3.23 -3.38 3.44
CA THR A 31 2.71 -4.36 2.47
C THR A 31 3.48 -5.67 2.55
N GLU A 32 4.81 -5.63 2.59
CA GLU A 32 5.67 -6.80 2.68
C GLU A 32 5.52 -7.55 4.01
N GLU A 33 5.52 -6.83 5.14
CA GLU A 33 5.29 -7.43 6.46
C GLU A 33 3.95 -8.17 6.48
N ARG A 34 2.92 -7.57 5.89
CA ARG A 34 1.58 -8.14 5.89
C ARG A 34 1.43 -9.31 4.91
N SER A 35 2.10 -9.24 3.77
CA SER A 35 2.07 -10.29 2.73
C SER A 35 2.65 -11.61 3.23
N ARG A 36 3.66 -11.57 4.12
CA ARG A 36 4.23 -12.77 4.79
C ARG A 36 3.20 -13.58 5.59
N HIS A 37 2.11 -12.95 6.01
CA HIS A 37 1.10 -13.57 6.88
C HIS A 37 -0.25 -13.81 6.19
N ARG A 38 -0.57 -13.04 5.15
CA ARG A 38 -1.85 -13.13 4.42
C ARG A 38 -1.76 -12.47 3.04
N THR A 39 -2.62 -12.90 2.13
CA THR A 39 -2.86 -12.17 0.88
C THR A 39 -3.16 -10.70 1.18
N THR A 40 -2.37 -9.82 0.57
CA THR A 40 -2.40 -8.38 0.83
C THR A 40 -2.54 -7.66 -0.50
N THR A 41 -3.46 -6.69 -0.57
CA THR A 41 -3.68 -5.86 -1.75
C THR A 41 -3.24 -4.44 -1.43
N LEU A 42 -2.28 -3.93 -2.21
CA LEU A 42 -1.91 -2.52 -2.20
C LEU A 42 -2.81 -1.76 -3.18
N VAL A 43 -3.40 -0.65 -2.74
CA VAL A 43 -4.26 0.21 -3.56
C VAL A 43 -3.68 1.61 -3.54
N GLY A 44 -3.35 2.13 -4.71
CA GLY A 44 -2.83 3.48 -4.93
C GLY A 44 -2.79 3.79 -6.42
N ASP A 45 -2.76 5.08 -6.75
CA ASP A 45 -2.62 5.53 -8.15
C ASP A 45 -1.17 5.61 -8.59
N ASP A 46 -0.21 5.56 -7.66
CA ASP A 46 1.20 5.67 -7.99
C ASP A 46 1.77 4.37 -8.56
N THR A 47 2.43 4.50 -9.70
CA THR A 47 2.91 3.37 -10.49
C THR A 47 4.38 3.05 -10.22
N ASP A 48 5.12 3.97 -9.60
CA ASP A 48 6.51 3.74 -9.19
C ASP A 48 6.60 2.76 -8.00
N LEU A 49 5.58 2.74 -7.14
CA LEU A 49 5.37 1.74 -6.10
C LEU A 49 5.41 0.32 -6.65
N LEU A 50 5.00 0.11 -7.91
CA LEU A 50 5.02 -1.21 -8.55
C LEU A 50 6.46 -1.68 -8.80
N ILE A 51 7.30 -0.78 -9.29
CA ILE A 51 8.71 -1.06 -9.57
C ILE A 51 9.45 -1.33 -8.26
N TRP A 52 9.17 -0.53 -7.23
CA TRP A 52 9.77 -0.73 -5.93
C TRP A 52 9.31 -2.02 -5.24
N ASN A 53 8.02 -2.38 -5.35
CA ASN A 53 7.49 -3.62 -4.79
C ASN A 53 8.13 -4.84 -5.45
N LEU A 54 8.35 -4.80 -6.77
CA LEU A 54 9.09 -5.82 -7.51
C LEU A 54 10.57 -5.91 -7.07
N HIS A 55 11.19 -4.78 -6.75
CA HIS A 55 12.58 -4.74 -6.29
C HIS A 55 12.75 -5.31 -4.88
N TYR A 56 11.77 -5.06 -3.99
CA TYR A 56 11.81 -5.47 -2.58
C TYR A 56 11.18 -6.85 -2.32
N SER A 57 10.33 -7.38 -3.20
CA SER A 57 9.75 -8.71 -3.00
C SER A 57 10.77 -9.81 -3.33
N GLU A 58 11.55 -10.25 -2.34
CA GLU A 58 12.52 -11.35 -2.49
C GLU A 58 11.88 -12.75 -2.65
N THR A 59 10.58 -12.86 -2.96
CA THR A 59 9.85 -14.14 -2.83
C THR A 59 9.32 -14.67 -4.15
N GLU A 60 9.69 -15.91 -4.46
CA GLU A 60 9.28 -16.73 -5.62
C GLU A 60 7.74 -16.93 -5.74
N ASN A 61 6.92 -16.38 -4.84
CA ASN A 61 5.47 -16.62 -4.75
C ASN A 61 4.60 -15.36 -4.64
N THR A 62 5.14 -14.16 -4.87
CA THR A 62 4.31 -12.94 -4.86
C THR A 62 3.64 -12.75 -6.21
N THR A 63 2.35 -13.08 -6.30
CA THR A 63 1.54 -12.74 -7.49
C THR A 63 1.09 -11.28 -7.38
N ILE A 64 1.70 -10.42 -8.20
CA ILE A 64 1.31 -9.02 -8.27
C ILE A 64 0.29 -8.84 -9.39
N TYR A 65 -0.89 -8.33 -9.05
CA TYR A 65 -1.97 -8.04 -10.01
C TYR A 65 -2.14 -6.53 -10.16
N PHE A 66 -2.03 -6.06 -11.41
CA PHE A 66 -2.25 -4.66 -11.76
C PHE A 66 -3.54 -4.50 -12.56
N SER A 67 -4.42 -3.63 -12.07
CA SER A 67 -5.62 -3.21 -12.77
C SER A 67 -5.59 -1.69 -12.91
N CYS A 68 -5.38 -1.20 -14.13
CA CYS A 68 -5.50 0.21 -14.45
C CYS A 68 -6.96 0.50 -14.85
N ASN A 69 -7.63 1.39 -14.11
CA ASN A 69 -8.99 1.78 -14.43
C ASN A 69 -8.97 2.92 -15.46
N VAL A 70 -9.01 2.56 -16.75
CA VAL A 70 -9.13 3.51 -17.86
C VAL A 70 -10.60 3.90 -18.07
N ASN A 71 -11.16 4.65 -17.13
CA ASN A 71 -12.42 5.39 -17.35
C ASN A 71 -12.15 6.86 -17.08
N LYS A 72 -11.96 7.61 -18.17
CA LYS A 72 -11.83 9.07 -18.20
C LYS A 72 -13.19 9.72 -18.35
#